data_AF-W2CTQ4-F1
#
_entry.id   AF-W2CTQ4-F1
#
_cell.length_a   1.000
_cell.length_b   1.000
_cell.length_c   1.000
_cell.angle_alpha   90.00
_cell.angle_beta   90.00
_cell.angle_gamma   90.00
#
_symmetry.space_group_name_H-M   'P 1'
#
loop_
_entity.id
_entity.type
_entity.pdbx_description
1 polymer ?
#
loop_
_entity_poly.entity_id
_entity_poly.type
_entity_poly.pdbx_seq_one_letter_code
_entity_poly.pdbx_strand_id
1 'polypeptide(L)'
;VIWFIWKKRPSLFLRNKKLGMDYEEVTEEELYGTDFDRALSDALARGDHRAAVRLIYLQTLRQIADLEWVSFQIFKTPTEYVYELKPQSLRPPFRNLTNIFLHVRYGNYRATPELCHQMRDLQQQILKGA
;
A
#
# COMPACT_ATOMS: atom_id res chain seq x y z
N VAL A 1 -15.48 21.82 -21.03
CA VAL A 1 -14.36 22.79 -21.06
C VAL A 1 -13.67 22.72 -19.71
N ILE A 2 -12.45 22.21 -19.72
CA ILE A 2 -11.55 22.05 -18.59
C ILE A 2 -11.24 23.42 -17.98
N TRP A 3 -10.78 23.42 -16.73
CA TRP A 3 -9.71 24.28 -16.20
C TRP A 3 -10.16 25.21 -15.06
N PHE A 4 -9.84 24.83 -13.82
CA PHE A 4 -9.27 25.80 -12.89
C PHE A 4 -8.34 25.10 -11.90
N ILE A 5 -7.08 25.01 -12.33
CA ILE A 5 -5.92 24.76 -11.48
C ILE A 5 -5.81 25.96 -10.52
N TRP A 6 -5.81 25.70 -9.20
CA TRP A 6 -5.30 26.64 -8.21
C TRP A 6 -4.24 25.91 -7.40
N LYS A 7 -2.95 26.07 -7.69
CA LYS A 7 -2.06 27.24 -7.51
C LYS A 7 -1.04 26.87 -6.43
N LYS A 8 0.15 26.50 -6.91
CA LYS A 8 1.50 26.61 -6.31
C LYS A 8 1.60 26.97 -4.82
N ARG A 9 2.23 26.09 -4.04
CA ARG A 9 3.07 26.43 -2.86
C ARG A 9 4.39 25.64 -2.94
N PRO A 10 5.51 26.24 -3.36
CA PRO A 10 6.79 25.56 -3.38
C PRO A 10 7.41 25.52 -1.98
N SER A 11 7.76 24.31 -1.55
CA SER A 11 8.79 23.91 -0.58
C SER A 11 8.68 24.33 0.90
N LEU A 12 9.19 23.40 1.74
CA LEU A 12 9.66 23.56 3.12
C LEU A 12 8.64 23.30 4.22
N PHE A 13 8.44 22.02 4.56
CA PHE A 13 8.78 21.53 5.90
C PHE A 13 9.25 20.07 5.81
N LEU A 14 10.56 19.89 5.91
CA LEU A 14 11.18 18.67 6.42
C LEU A 14 10.49 18.33 7.75
N ARG A 15 9.61 17.34 7.76
CA ARG A 15 9.23 16.70 9.01
C ARG A 15 10.19 15.56 9.23
N ASN A 16 11.13 15.75 10.16
CA ASN A 16 11.85 14.65 10.80
C ASN A 16 10.79 13.72 11.41
N LYS A 17 10.39 12.68 10.68
CA LYS A 17 9.45 11.67 11.17
C LYS A 17 10.23 10.80 12.14
N LYS A 18 10.26 11.27 13.39
CA LYS A 18 10.67 10.50 14.56
C LYS A 18 10.01 9.13 14.45
N LEU A 19 10.83 8.09 14.60
CA LEU A 19 10.48 6.69 14.62
C LEU A 19 9.45 6.46 15.74
N GLY A 20 8.16 6.61 15.43
CA GLY A 20 7.10 6.56 16.44
C GLY A 20 5.73 6.75 15.81
N MET A 21 5.06 5.62 15.56
CA MET A 21 3.61 5.46 15.40
C MET A 21 2.87 6.62 14.70
N ASP A 22 3.00 6.70 13.39
CA ASP A 22 2.04 7.49 12.59
C ASP A 22 1.76 6.73 11.29
N TYR A 23 0.96 5.67 11.44
CA TYR A 23 0.41 4.81 10.39
C TYR A 23 -1.11 4.99 10.31
N GLU A 24 -1.64 6.13 10.74
CA GLU A 24 -3.09 6.33 10.96
C GLU A 24 -3.85 6.47 9.63
N GLU A 25 -3.35 7.21 8.64
CA GLU A 25 -4.07 7.44 7.38
C GLU A 25 -3.17 7.25 6.14
N VAL A 26 -3.76 6.72 5.06
CA VAL A 26 -3.14 6.62 3.73
C VAL A 26 -3.69 7.77 2.90
N THR A 27 -2.82 8.65 2.40
CA THR A 27 -3.23 9.78 1.56
C THR A 27 -3.08 9.47 0.08
N GLU A 28 -3.78 10.21 -0.79
CA GLU A 28 -3.57 10.12 -2.24
C GLU A 28 -2.13 10.46 -2.66
N GLU A 29 -1.52 11.46 -2.01
CA GLU A 29 -0.13 11.85 -2.23
C GLU A 29 0.82 10.69 -1.90
N GLU A 30 0.53 9.94 -0.85
CA GLU A 30 1.33 8.78 -0.49
C GLU A 30 1.12 7.61 -1.46
N LEU A 31 -0.08 7.44 -2.00
CA LEU A 31 -0.33 6.38 -2.98
C LEU A 31 0.30 6.70 -4.35
N TYR A 32 0.18 7.93 -4.86
CA TYR A 32 0.63 8.26 -6.22
C TYR A 32 1.97 9.00 -6.29
N GLY A 33 2.39 9.69 -5.22
CA GLY A 33 3.65 10.41 -5.13
C GLY A 33 4.83 9.57 -4.62
N THR A 34 4.58 8.36 -4.14
CA THR A 34 5.63 7.46 -3.66
C THR A 34 6.26 6.66 -4.80
N ASP A 35 7.58 6.68 -4.90
CA ASP A 35 8.37 5.69 -5.63
C ASP A 35 8.44 4.41 -4.78
N PHE A 36 7.51 3.49 -5.02
CA PHE A 36 7.36 2.28 -4.21
C PHE A 36 8.58 1.36 -4.29
N ASP A 37 9.23 1.27 -5.45
CA ASP A 37 10.35 0.36 -5.62
C ASP A 37 11.56 0.84 -4.83
N ARG A 38 11.86 2.15 -4.90
CA ARG A 38 12.90 2.76 -4.06
C ARG A 38 12.56 2.67 -2.58
N ALA A 39 11.35 3.09 -2.19
CA ALA A 39 10.93 3.10 -0.79
C ALA A 39 10.98 1.70 -0.16
N LEU A 40 10.61 0.67 -0.93
CA LEU A 40 10.62 -0.71 -0.48
C LEU A 40 12.04 -1.28 -0.40
N SER A 41 12.90 -0.96 -1.36
CA SER A 41 14.33 -1.30 -1.28
C SER A 41 14.98 -0.70 -0.03
N ASP A 42 14.74 0.59 0.24
CA ASP A 42 15.26 1.29 1.40
C ASP A 42 14.70 0.73 2.73
N ALA A 43 13.42 0.33 2.77
CA ALA A 43 12.82 -0.30 3.94
C ALA A 43 13.47 -1.66 4.25
N LEU A 44 13.66 -2.50 3.22
CA LEU A 44 14.30 -3.80 3.35
C LEU A 44 15.77 -3.69 3.76
N ALA A 45 16.53 -2.76 3.18
CA ALA A 45 17.92 -2.51 3.53
C ALA A 45 18.11 -2.08 5.00
N ARG A 46 17.12 -1.39 5.57
CA ARG A 46 17.12 -0.97 6.98
C ARG A 46 16.55 -2.03 7.94
N GLY A 47 16.06 -3.16 7.43
CA GLY A 47 15.36 -4.17 8.24
C GLY A 47 14.01 -3.69 8.77
N ASP A 48 13.43 -2.63 8.20
CA ASP A 48 12.10 -2.15 8.57
C ASP A 48 11.02 -2.95 7.82
N HIS A 49 10.82 -4.18 8.27
CA HIS A 49 9.83 -5.09 7.69
C HIS A 49 8.40 -4.58 7.84
N ARG A 50 8.12 -3.73 8.84
CA ARG A 50 6.79 -3.14 9.02
C ARG A 50 6.50 -2.14 7.92
N ALA A 51 7.46 -1.27 7.61
CA ALA A 51 7.38 -0.38 6.46
C ALA A 51 7.29 -1.17 5.14
N ALA A 52 8.07 -2.24 4.99
CA ALA A 52 8.06 -3.07 3.80
C ALA A 52 6.67 -3.71 3.55
N VAL A 53 6.04 -4.29 4.57
CA VAL A 53 4.68 -4.84 4.51
C VAL A 53 3.67 -3.80 4.02
N ARG A 54 3.72 -2.60 4.59
CA ARG A 54 2.84 -1.50 4.20
C ARG A 54 3.06 -1.08 2.75
N LEU A 55 4.32 -0.94 2.33
CA LEU A 55 4.67 -0.55 0.96
C LEU A 55 4.22 -1.60 -0.05
N ILE A 56 4.37 -2.90 0.24
CA ILE A 56 3.88 -3.97 -0.64
C ILE A 56 2.36 -3.91 -0.78
N TYR A 57 1.63 -3.69 0.33
CA TYR A 57 0.17 -3.54 0.28
C TYR A 57 -0.25 -2.34 -0.57
N LEU A 58 0.32 -1.16 -0.33
CA LEU A 58 -0.02 0.07 -1.05
C LEU A 58 0.35 0.00 -2.52
N GLN A 59 1.51 -0.58 -2.86
CA GLN A 59 1.91 -0.82 -4.24
C GLN A 59 0.90 -1.74 -4.94
N THR A 60 0.50 -2.83 -4.29
CA THR A 60 -0.51 -3.76 -4.82
C THR A 60 -1.84 -3.06 -5.05
N LEU A 61 -2.32 -2.29 -4.04
CA LEU A 61 -3.58 -1.54 -4.11
C LEU A 61 -3.58 -0.53 -5.26
N ARG A 62 -2.47 0.20 -5.45
CA ARG A 62 -2.30 1.12 -6.57
C ARG A 62 -2.36 0.37 -7.90
N GLN A 63 -1.64 -0.72 -8.05
CA GLN A 63 -1.59 -1.48 -9.31
C GLN A 63 -2.98 -2.02 -9.70
N ILE A 64 -3.75 -2.58 -8.74
CA ILE A 64 -5.11 -3.04 -9.03
C ILE A 64 -6.10 -1.89 -9.26
N ALA A 65 -5.84 -0.71 -8.70
CA ALA A 65 -6.61 0.50 -9.00
C ALA A 65 -6.30 1.04 -10.41
N ASP A 66 -5.02 1.03 -10.82
CA ASP A 66 -4.57 1.40 -12.17
C ASP A 66 -5.16 0.45 -13.23
N LEU A 67 -5.39 -0.82 -12.88
CA LEU A 67 -6.12 -1.81 -13.69
C LEU A 67 -7.65 -1.65 -13.66
N GLU A 68 -8.16 -0.62 -12.97
CA GLU A 68 -9.58 -0.38 -12.72
C GLU A 68 -10.31 -1.54 -12.02
N TRP A 69 -9.60 -2.43 -11.33
CA TRP A 69 -10.23 -3.55 -10.60
C TRP A 69 -10.86 -3.11 -9.29
N VAL A 70 -10.41 -1.99 -8.76
CA VAL A 70 -11.00 -1.27 -7.63
C VAL A 70 -10.97 0.23 -7.89
N SER A 71 -11.85 0.98 -7.25
CA SER A 71 -11.81 2.45 -7.21
C SER A 71 -11.22 2.88 -5.86
N PHE A 72 -9.97 3.34 -5.89
CA PHE A 72 -9.28 3.85 -4.70
C PHE A 72 -9.98 5.09 -4.13
N GLN A 73 -10.24 5.08 -2.82
CA GLN A 73 -10.84 6.18 -2.06
C GLN A 73 -10.24 6.20 -0.65
N ILE A 74 -9.84 7.37 -0.16
CA ILE A 74 -9.14 7.52 1.14
C ILE A 74 -9.95 7.00 2.35
N PHE A 75 -11.27 7.02 2.26
CA PHE A 75 -12.16 6.61 3.35
C PHE A 75 -12.55 5.13 3.31
N LYS A 76 -12.17 4.39 2.26
CA LYS A 76 -12.41 2.95 2.17
C LYS A 76 -11.41 2.17 3.00
N THR A 77 -11.93 1.16 3.69
CA THR A 77 -11.15 0.20 4.46
C THR A 77 -10.45 -0.81 3.54
N PRO A 78 -9.30 -1.36 3.98
CA PRO A 78 -8.62 -2.45 3.27
C PRO A 78 -9.54 -3.63 2.91
N THR A 79 -10.47 -3.96 3.81
CA THR A 79 -11.43 -5.05 3.63
C THR A 79 -12.45 -4.75 2.54
N GLU A 80 -12.90 -3.50 2.39
CA GLU A 80 -13.82 -3.11 1.31
C GLU A 80 -13.21 -3.36 -0.08
N TYR A 81 -11.91 -3.07 -0.26
CA TYR A 81 -11.22 -3.35 -1.51
C TYR A 81 -11.22 -4.85 -1.88
N VAL A 82 -11.21 -5.74 -0.87
CA VAL A 82 -11.29 -7.19 -1.12
C VAL A 82 -12.64 -7.58 -1.75
N TYR A 83 -13.72 -6.94 -1.33
CA TYR A 83 -15.06 -7.19 -1.86
C TYR A 83 -15.31 -6.48 -3.19
N GLU A 84 -14.69 -5.31 -3.39
CA GLU A 84 -14.78 -4.54 -4.62
C GLU A 84 -14.03 -5.20 -5.79
N LEU A 85 -12.95 -5.92 -5.50
CA LEU A 85 -12.08 -6.53 -6.51
C LEU A 85 -12.89 -7.28 -7.59
N LYS A 86 -12.81 -6.77 -8.83
CA LYS A 86 -13.56 -7.29 -9.99
C LYS A 86 -13.21 -8.75 -10.31
N PRO A 87 -11.94 -9.17 -10.45
CA PRO A 87 -11.61 -10.57 -10.70
C PRO A 87 -11.83 -11.42 -9.44
N GLN A 88 -12.97 -12.12 -9.38
CA GLN A 88 -13.36 -12.89 -8.20
C GLN A 88 -12.38 -14.02 -7.86
N SER A 89 -11.73 -14.60 -8.88
CA SER A 89 -10.69 -15.62 -8.73
C SER A 89 -9.46 -15.12 -7.96
N LEU A 90 -9.18 -13.81 -7.96
CA LEU A 90 -8.05 -13.19 -7.28
C LEU A 90 -8.40 -12.67 -5.87
N ARG A 91 -9.68 -12.77 -5.44
CA ARG A 91 -10.09 -12.37 -4.09
C ARG A 91 -9.41 -13.18 -2.99
N PRO A 92 -9.25 -14.52 -3.08
CA PRO A 92 -8.54 -15.27 -2.05
C PRO A 92 -7.09 -14.80 -1.80
N PRO A 93 -6.21 -14.68 -2.82
CA PRO A 93 -4.85 -14.18 -2.58
C PRO A 93 -4.84 -12.71 -2.13
N PHE A 94 -5.70 -11.84 -2.66
CA PHE A 94 -5.76 -10.44 -2.20
C PHE A 94 -6.29 -10.29 -0.77
N ARG A 95 -7.22 -11.14 -0.35
CA ARG A 95 -7.68 -11.23 1.05
C ARG A 95 -6.54 -11.64 1.96
N ASN A 96 -5.74 -12.64 1.59
CA ASN A 96 -4.59 -13.07 2.38
C ASN A 96 -3.57 -11.94 2.53
N LEU A 97 -3.25 -11.25 1.43
CA LEU A 97 -2.35 -10.09 1.42
C LEU A 97 -2.88 -8.96 2.33
N THR A 98 -4.19 -8.70 2.28
CA THR A 98 -4.86 -7.69 3.12
C THR A 98 -4.84 -8.07 4.61
N ASN A 99 -5.09 -9.34 4.93
CA ASN A 99 -5.07 -9.81 6.32
C ASN A 99 -3.68 -9.68 6.95
N ILE A 100 -2.63 -10.03 6.21
CA ILE A 100 -1.24 -9.84 6.66
C ILE A 100 -0.98 -8.37 6.98
N PHE A 101 -1.36 -7.47 6.07
CA PHE A 101 -1.23 -6.02 6.28
C PHE A 101 -1.98 -5.55 7.53
N LEU A 102 -3.25 -5.95 7.70
CA LEU A 102 -4.06 -5.57 8.86
C LEU A 102 -3.47 -6.08 10.17
N HIS A 103 -2.98 -7.32 10.20
CA HIS A 103 -2.33 -7.90 11.38
C HIS A 103 -1.05 -7.15 11.78
N VAL A 104 -0.25 -6.72 10.81
CA VAL A 104 0.99 -5.95 11.06
C VAL A 104 0.70 -4.49 11.40
N ARG A 105 -0.37 -3.91 10.83
CA ARG A 105 -0.77 -2.51 11.07
C ARG A 105 -1.37 -2.34 12.46
N TYR A 106 -2.39 -3.14 12.78
CA TYR A 106 -3.22 -2.97 13.99
C TYR A 106 -2.96 -4.02 15.08
N GLY A 107 -2.30 -5.12 14.75
CA GLY A 107 -1.97 -6.16 15.72
C GLY A 107 -0.58 -6.01 16.33
N ASN A 108 -0.31 -6.84 17.34
CA ASN A 108 1.04 -7.07 17.88
C ASN A 108 1.85 -8.06 17.01
N TYR A 109 1.51 -8.22 15.73
CA TYR A 109 2.19 -9.17 14.86
C TYR A 109 3.53 -8.59 14.41
N ARG A 110 4.62 -9.30 14.70
CA ARG A 110 5.96 -8.89 14.28
C ARG A 110 6.10 -9.08 12.78
N ALA A 111 6.40 -8.00 12.06
CA ALA A 111 6.78 -8.11 10.66
C ALA A 111 8.16 -8.77 10.54
N THR A 112 8.28 -9.75 9.65
CA THR A 112 9.51 -10.50 9.41
C THR A 112 9.87 -10.51 7.91
N PRO A 113 11.12 -10.82 7.54
CA PRO A 113 11.51 -10.99 6.14
C PRO A 113 10.62 -12.02 5.42
N GLU A 114 10.32 -13.14 6.06
CA GLU A 114 9.52 -14.24 5.49
C GLU A 114 8.11 -13.77 5.13
N LEU A 115 7.52 -12.95 6.00
CA LEU A 115 6.21 -12.36 5.76
C LEU A 115 6.25 -11.34 4.62
N CYS A 116 7.35 -10.58 4.46
CA CYS A 116 7.56 -9.72 3.30
C CYS A 116 7.65 -10.55 1.99
N HIS A 117 8.39 -11.66 2.01
CA HIS A 117 8.47 -12.59 0.87
C HIS A 117 7.11 -13.18 0.53
N GLN A 118 6.36 -13.65 1.52
CA GLN A 118 5.00 -14.16 1.32
C GLN A 118 4.08 -13.11 0.68
N MET A 119 4.13 -11.86 1.14
CA MET A 119 3.35 -10.78 0.53
C MET A 119 3.77 -10.49 -0.92
N ARG A 120 5.06 -10.57 -1.23
CA ARG A 120 5.54 -10.44 -2.62
C ARG A 120 5.02 -11.57 -3.51
N ASP A 121 5.02 -12.81 -3.02
CA ASP A 121 4.50 -13.94 -3.78
C ASP A 121 3.00 -13.80 -4.06
N LEU A 122 2.22 -13.37 -3.06
CA LEU A 122 0.80 -13.05 -3.21
C LEU A 122 0.58 -11.89 -4.20
N GLN A 123 1.38 -10.82 -4.11
CA GLN A 123 1.34 -9.71 -5.07
C GLN A 123 1.59 -10.22 -6.49
N GLN A 124 2.62 -11.03 -6.72
CA GLN A 124 2.92 -11.60 -8.04
C GLN A 124 1.80 -12.50 -8.54
N GLN A 125 1.17 -13.30 -7.67
CA GLN A 125 0.02 -14.11 -8.05
C GLN A 125 -1.17 -13.25 -8.52
N ILE A 126 -1.43 -12.13 -7.83
CA ILE A 126 -2.51 -11.20 -8.19
C ILE A 126 -2.22 -10.53 -9.53
N LEU A 127 -1.00 -10.04 -9.72
CA LEU A 127 -0.62 -9.29 -10.94
C LEU A 127 -0.44 -10.19 -12.17
N LYS A 128 -0.07 -11.47 -12.00
CA LYS A 128 -0.06 -12.44 -13.10
C LYS A 128 -1.45 -12.82 -13.60
N GLY A 129 -2.48 -12.58 -12.77
CA GLY A 129 -3.88 -12.74 -13.16
C GLY A 129 -4.45 -11.52 -13.88
N ALA A 130 -3.64 -10.47 -14.10
CA ALA A 130 -3.99 -9.27 -14.87
C ALA A 130 -3.66 -9.46 -16.35
#